data_AF-A0A9E0GPK9-F1
#
_entry.id   AF-A0A9E0GPK9-F1
#
_cell.length_a   1.000
_cell.length_b   1.000
_cell.length_c   1.000
_cell.angle_alpha   90.00
_cell.angle_beta   90.00
_cell.angle_gamma   90.00
#
_symmetry.space_group_name_H-M   'P 1'
#
loop_
_entity.id
_entity.type
_entity.pdbx_description
1 polymer ?
#
loop_
_entity_poly.entity_id
_entity_poly.type
_entity_poly.pdbx_seq_one_letter_code
_entity_poly.pdbx_strand_id
1 'polypeptide(L)'
;MTSNLMSDRNNQTNSPTRRNTLAINPNDIKLLVQGNIEELNASLIQAKELFTTLVKDTNKSVNSVNTHLTEISNKQKNANKMLDDTFRAHANQLADNWNQTLNDKIWQLETAAQKCTNSATTIAITAIGVLIIMFVLNIVGIFVIKSTYNDINKNIAQIHQLLKGDSRYWYDAENHQILLRDIKETQNGK
;
A
#
# COMPACT_ATOMS: atom_id res chain seq x y z
N MET A 1 80.45 22.72 -82.40
CA MET A 1 81.00 22.59 -83.76
C MET A 1 79.98 23.17 -84.74
N THR A 2 80.39 24.20 -85.49
CA THR A 2 79.94 24.67 -86.83
C THR A 2 78.42 24.82 -87.09
N SER A 3 77.87 25.88 -87.67
CA SER A 3 78.39 27.09 -88.32
C SER A 3 77.22 28.08 -88.45
N ASN A 4 77.50 29.37 -88.26
CA ASN A 4 76.68 30.48 -88.75
C ASN A 4 76.59 30.44 -90.28
N LEU A 5 75.54 31.02 -90.87
CA LEU A 5 75.60 32.13 -91.83
C LEU A 5 74.28 32.27 -92.62
N MET A 6 73.74 33.50 -92.60
CA MET A 6 73.13 34.21 -93.75
C MET A 6 71.84 33.63 -94.37
N SER A 7 70.97 34.35 -95.06
CA SER A 7 70.72 35.76 -95.35
C SER A 7 69.40 35.79 -96.13
N ASP A 8 68.79 36.97 -96.20
CA ASP A 8 67.90 37.44 -97.26
C ASP A 8 66.42 37.00 -97.32
N ARG A 9 65.61 37.95 -96.87
CA ARG A 9 64.42 38.43 -97.61
C ARG A 9 64.76 38.65 -99.09
N ASN A 10 63.98 38.08 -100.01
CA ASN A 10 63.10 38.89 -100.87
C ASN A 10 62.20 38.08 -101.83
N ASN A 11 60.92 38.50 -101.80
CA ASN A 11 59.94 38.63 -102.88
C ASN A 11 59.32 37.45 -103.65
N GLN A 12 57.97 37.45 -103.53
CA GLN A 12 56.93 37.22 -104.56
C GLN A 12 56.72 35.75 -105.01
N THR A 13 55.52 35.14 -104.96
CA THR A 13 54.21 35.60 -105.44
C THR A 13 53.10 34.58 -105.10
N ASN A 14 51.84 35.04 -105.12
CA ASN A 14 50.59 34.31 -105.39
C ASN A 14 49.96 33.42 -104.30
N SER A 15 48.94 33.97 -103.63
CA SER A 15 47.53 33.61 -103.89
C SER A 15 46.61 34.50 -103.05
N PRO A 16 45.60 35.18 -103.63
CA PRO A 16 44.56 35.81 -102.84
C PRO A 16 43.74 34.70 -102.19
N THR A 17 43.89 34.50 -100.89
CA THR A 17 42.94 33.73 -100.09
C THR A 17 41.60 34.44 -100.25
N ARG A 18 40.75 33.94 -101.16
CA ARG A 18 39.34 34.32 -101.23
C ARG A 18 38.80 34.11 -99.83
N ARG A 19 38.56 35.21 -99.12
CA ARG A 19 37.72 35.22 -97.94
C ARG A 19 36.32 34.91 -98.48
N ASN A 20 35.98 33.63 -98.57
CA ASN A 20 34.59 33.21 -98.71
C ASN A 20 33.89 33.68 -97.43
N THR A 21 33.42 34.93 -97.43
CA THR A 21 32.30 35.30 -96.59
C THR A 21 31.14 34.45 -97.07
N LEU A 22 30.89 33.31 -96.40
CA LEU A 22 29.58 32.69 -96.43
C LEU A 22 28.61 33.79 -96.03
N ALA A 23 27.86 34.31 -97.00
CA ALA A 23 26.77 35.21 -96.73
C ALA A 23 25.72 34.39 -95.97
N ILE A 24 25.73 34.49 -94.64
CA ILE A 24 24.70 33.86 -93.82
C ILE A 24 23.40 34.56 -94.18
N ASN A 25 22.45 33.80 -94.74
CA ASN A 25 21.15 34.34 -95.10
C ASN A 25 20.41 34.73 -93.80
N PRO A 26 19.92 35.98 -93.68
CA PRO A 26 19.15 36.40 -92.52
C PRO A 26 17.93 35.50 -92.23
N ASN A 27 17.37 34.85 -93.26
CA ASN A 27 16.28 33.88 -93.10
C ASN A 27 16.73 32.60 -92.39
N ASP A 28 17.97 32.14 -92.60
CA ASP A 28 18.49 30.94 -91.93
C ASP A 28 18.73 31.22 -90.43
N ILE A 29 19.22 32.42 -90.10
CA ILE A 29 19.35 32.88 -88.70
C ILE A 29 17.97 32.96 -88.04
N LYS A 30 16.98 33.53 -88.76
CA LYS A 30 15.62 33.64 -88.24
C LYS A 30 15.00 32.28 -87.95
N LEU A 31 15.18 31.30 -88.83
CA LEU A 31 14.69 29.94 -88.64
C LEU A 31 15.34 29.26 -87.43
N LEU A 32 16.66 29.45 -87.27
CA LEU A 32 17.44 28.85 -86.18
C LEU A 32 17.10 29.48 -84.82
N VAL A 33 16.91 30.79 -84.78
CA VAL A 33 16.43 31.50 -83.58
C VAL A 33 15.01 31.06 -83.23
N GLN A 34 14.14 30.91 -84.23
CA GLN A 34 12.76 30.48 -84.01
C GLN A 34 12.69 29.04 -83.47
N GLY A 35 13.47 28.10 -84.04
CA GLY A 35 13.59 26.74 -83.52
C GLY A 35 14.10 26.69 -82.07
N ASN A 36 15.13 27.47 -81.75
CA ASN A 36 15.66 27.56 -80.38
C ASN A 36 14.63 28.14 -79.39
N ILE A 37 13.81 29.11 -79.82
CA ILE A 37 12.73 29.67 -78.99
C ILE A 37 11.64 28.61 -78.76
N GLU A 38 11.28 27.84 -79.77
CA GLU A 38 10.29 26.76 -79.67
C GLU A 38 10.77 25.64 -78.72
N GLU A 39 12.02 25.20 -78.85
CA GLU A 39 12.64 24.21 -77.95
C GLU A 39 12.74 24.73 -76.51
N LEU A 40 13.15 25.98 -76.32
CA LEU A 40 13.21 26.60 -74.99
C LEU A 40 11.83 26.68 -74.34
N ASN A 41 10.80 27.04 -75.11
CA ASN A 41 9.44 27.14 -74.61
C ASN A 41 8.88 25.75 -74.24
N ALA A 42 9.15 24.73 -75.07
CA ALA A 42 8.78 23.35 -74.77
C ALA A 42 9.47 22.85 -73.48
N SER A 43 10.76 23.13 -73.31
CA SER A 43 11.51 22.78 -72.10
C SER A 43 10.98 23.50 -70.87
N LEU A 44 10.58 24.77 -70.99
CA LEU A 44 10.00 25.54 -69.89
C LEU A 44 8.63 24.98 -69.45
N ILE A 45 7.79 24.56 -70.40
CA ILE A 45 6.50 23.93 -70.13
C ILE A 45 6.71 22.61 -69.37
N GLN A 46 7.61 21.75 -69.84
CA GLN A 46 7.91 20.48 -69.18
C GLN A 46 8.47 20.70 -67.75
N ALA A 47 9.37 21.67 -67.58
CA ALA A 47 9.90 22.02 -66.26
C ALA A 47 8.79 22.51 -65.30
N LYS A 48 7.84 23.30 -65.81
CA LYS A 48 6.68 23.77 -65.03
C LYS A 48 5.77 22.62 -64.59
N GLU A 49 5.52 21.65 -65.47
CA GLU A 49 4.71 20.46 -65.15
C GLU A 49 5.39 19.59 -64.10
N LEU A 50 6.70 19.36 -64.24
CA LEU A 50 7.51 18.64 -63.24
C LEU A 50 7.49 19.34 -61.89
N PHE A 51 7.67 20.67 -61.87
CA PHE A 51 7.63 21.45 -60.63
C PHE A 51 6.25 21.40 -59.96
N THR A 52 5.17 21.50 -60.76
CA THR A 52 3.79 21.41 -60.26
C THR A 52 3.51 20.04 -59.64
N THR A 53 3.99 18.97 -60.29
CA THR A 53 3.87 17.59 -59.78
C THR A 53 4.64 17.42 -58.49
N LEU A 54 5.89 17.89 -58.43
CA LEU A 54 6.73 17.83 -57.24
C LEU A 54 6.09 18.56 -56.05
N VAL A 55 5.53 19.75 -56.27
CA VAL A 55 4.82 20.50 -55.21
C VAL A 55 3.60 19.72 -54.71
N LYS A 56 2.84 19.11 -55.61
CA LYS A 56 1.67 18.29 -55.25
C LYS A 56 2.06 17.07 -54.41
N ASP A 57 3.10 16.36 -54.82
CA ASP A 57 3.58 15.17 -54.11
C ASP A 57 4.18 15.54 -52.74
N THR A 58 4.91 16.65 -52.67
CA THR A 58 5.43 17.20 -51.41
C THR A 58 4.29 17.53 -50.45
N ASN A 59 3.26 18.24 -50.91
CA ASN A 59 2.09 18.56 -50.09
C ASN A 59 1.36 17.30 -49.60
N LYS A 60 1.23 16.29 -50.47
CA LYS A 60 0.63 15.01 -50.08
C LYS A 60 1.45 14.32 -48.98
N SER A 61 2.79 14.31 -49.12
CA SER A 61 3.69 13.74 -48.12
C SER A 61 3.60 14.50 -46.79
N VAL A 62 3.61 15.83 -46.81
CA VAL A 62 3.46 16.67 -45.60
C VAL A 62 2.14 16.39 -44.89
N ASN A 63 1.04 16.31 -45.64
CA ASN A 63 -0.27 15.97 -45.07
C ASN A 63 -0.27 14.56 -44.44
N SER A 64 0.33 13.57 -45.11
CA SER A 64 0.44 12.21 -44.58
C SER A 64 1.23 12.17 -43.26
N VAL A 65 2.35 12.90 -43.19
CA VAL A 65 3.16 13.00 -41.97
C VAL A 65 2.35 13.67 -40.87
N ASN A 66 1.62 14.75 -41.17
CA ASN A 66 0.78 15.45 -40.20
C ASN A 66 -0.35 14.55 -39.65
N THR A 67 -0.96 13.72 -40.50
CA THR A 67 -1.94 12.71 -40.07
C THR A 67 -1.31 11.70 -39.11
N HIS A 68 -0.14 11.14 -39.46
CA HIS A 68 0.55 10.19 -38.58
C HIS A 68 0.98 10.82 -37.25
N LEU A 69 1.45 12.07 -37.25
CA LEU A 69 1.76 12.79 -36.01
C LEU A 69 0.53 12.96 -35.13
N THR A 70 -0.63 13.27 -35.73
CA THR A 70 -1.91 13.38 -35.00
C THR A 70 -2.33 12.05 -34.39
N GLU A 71 -2.20 10.94 -35.14
CA GLU A 71 -2.48 9.60 -34.64
C GLU A 71 -1.56 9.20 -33.47
N ILE A 72 -0.26 9.48 -33.59
CA ILE A 72 0.72 9.22 -32.54
C ILE A 72 0.39 10.02 -31.28
N SER A 73 0.08 11.31 -31.43
CA SER A 73 -0.33 12.18 -30.31
C SER A 73 -1.56 11.63 -29.59
N ASN A 74 -2.58 11.19 -30.34
CA ASN A 74 -3.77 10.57 -29.77
C ASN A 74 -3.46 9.26 -29.04
N LYS A 75 -2.61 8.39 -29.63
CA LYS A 75 -2.17 7.15 -28.99
C LYS A 75 -1.40 7.41 -27.69
N GLN A 76 -0.52 8.41 -27.68
CA GLN A 76 0.24 8.79 -26.49
C GLN A 76 -0.70 9.30 -25.38
N LYS A 77 -1.68 10.14 -25.71
CA LYS A 77 -2.68 10.62 -24.74
C LYS A 77 -3.49 9.47 -24.14
N ASN A 78 -3.91 8.52 -24.97
CA ASN A 78 -4.66 7.35 -24.51
C ASN A 78 -3.80 6.42 -23.63
N ALA A 79 -2.54 6.19 -24.02
CA ALA A 79 -1.60 5.40 -23.23
C ALA A 79 -1.36 6.02 -21.85
N ASN A 80 -1.14 7.34 -21.77
CA ASN A 80 -0.99 8.04 -20.50
C ASN A 80 -2.22 7.90 -19.60
N LYS A 81 -3.43 8.05 -20.18
CA LYS A 81 -4.68 7.87 -19.44
C LYS A 81 -4.81 6.45 -18.90
N MET A 82 -4.55 5.44 -19.74
CA MET A 82 -4.62 4.04 -19.33
C MET A 82 -3.62 3.71 -18.21
N LEU A 83 -2.42 4.28 -18.28
CA LEU A 83 -1.39 4.12 -17.25
C LEU A 83 -1.87 4.72 -15.92
N ASP A 84 -2.38 5.95 -15.94
CA ASP A 84 -2.91 6.65 -14.77
C ASP A 84 -4.09 5.90 -14.12
N ASP A 85 -5.06 5.46 -14.94
CA ASP A 85 -6.20 4.70 -14.45
C ASP A 85 -5.78 3.36 -13.82
N THR A 86 -4.78 2.68 -14.40
CA THR A 86 -4.24 1.42 -13.87
C THR A 86 -3.53 1.64 -12.52
N PHE A 87 -2.68 2.67 -12.43
CA PHE A 87 -2.01 3.00 -11.18
C PHE A 87 -3.00 3.36 -10.08
N ARG A 88 -4.03 4.16 -10.40
CA ARG A 88 -5.06 4.55 -9.43
C ARG A 88 -5.86 3.34 -8.95
N ALA A 89 -6.25 2.45 -9.85
CA ALA A 89 -6.95 1.21 -9.51
C ALA A 89 -6.10 0.32 -8.59
N HIS A 90 -4.82 0.14 -8.91
CA HIS A 90 -3.92 -0.70 -8.12
C HIS A 90 -3.63 -0.11 -6.74
N ALA A 91 -3.45 1.21 -6.66
CA ALA A 91 -3.26 1.91 -5.40
C ALA A 91 -4.49 1.78 -4.48
N ASN A 92 -5.70 1.95 -5.03
CA ASN A 92 -6.94 1.77 -4.28
C ASN A 92 -7.09 0.32 -3.78
N GLN A 93 -6.85 -0.66 -4.64
CA GLN A 93 -6.91 -2.07 -4.25
C GLN A 93 -5.91 -2.41 -3.14
N LEU A 94 -4.69 -1.85 -3.19
CA LEU A 94 -3.69 -2.03 -2.16
C LEU A 94 -4.14 -1.41 -0.83
N ALA A 95 -4.69 -0.19 -0.88
CA ALA A 95 -5.22 0.49 0.30
C ALA A 95 -6.38 -0.30 0.95
N ASP A 96 -7.30 -0.81 0.14
CA ASP A 96 -8.43 -1.63 0.62
C ASP A 96 -7.94 -2.93 1.27
N ASN A 97 -7.00 -3.64 0.63
CA ASN A 97 -6.40 -4.86 1.18
C ASN A 97 -5.67 -4.61 2.50
N TRP A 98 -4.93 -3.49 2.60
CA TRP A 98 -4.25 -3.10 3.84
C TRP A 98 -5.24 -2.77 4.94
N ASN A 99 -6.29 -2.01 4.63
CA ASN A 99 -7.34 -1.65 5.59
C ASN A 99 -8.05 -2.91 6.12
N GLN A 100 -8.41 -3.85 5.24
CA GLN A 100 -8.99 -5.13 5.64
C GLN A 100 -8.04 -5.93 6.55
N THR A 101 -6.77 -6.06 6.16
CA THR A 101 -5.77 -6.80 6.95
C THR A 101 -5.55 -6.17 8.33
N LEU A 102 -5.52 -4.84 8.41
CA LEU A 102 -5.39 -4.12 9.68
C LEU A 102 -6.61 -4.34 10.57
N ASN A 103 -7.82 -4.21 10.03
CA ASN A 103 -9.05 -4.44 10.78
C ASN A 103 -9.12 -5.88 11.32
N ASP A 104 -8.77 -6.87 10.51
CA ASP A 104 -8.73 -8.28 10.95
C ASP A 104 -7.72 -8.48 12.09
N LYS A 105 -6.53 -7.89 11.99
CA LYS A 105 -5.51 -7.98 13.05
C LYS A 105 -5.92 -7.24 14.31
N ILE A 106 -6.54 -6.06 14.20
CA ILE A 106 -7.08 -5.31 15.33
C ILE A 106 -8.13 -6.15 16.05
N TRP A 107 -9.09 -6.72 15.31
CA TRP A 107 -10.14 -7.56 15.89
C TRP A 107 -9.59 -8.81 16.59
N GLN A 108 -8.56 -9.46 16.01
CA GLN A 108 -7.88 -10.58 16.65
C GLN A 108 -7.18 -10.16 17.95
N LEU A 109 -6.49 -9.02 17.95
CA LEU A 109 -5.84 -8.44 19.13
C LEU A 109 -6.85 -8.09 20.22
N GLU A 110 -7.96 -7.43 19.87
CA GLU A 110 -9.05 -7.11 20.78
C GLU A 110 -9.65 -8.39 21.39
N THR A 111 -9.90 -9.40 20.58
CA THR A 111 -10.42 -10.70 21.05
C THR A 111 -9.42 -11.40 21.98
N ALA A 112 -8.13 -11.38 21.65
CA ALA A 112 -7.07 -11.96 22.49
C ALA A 112 -6.93 -11.20 23.81
N ALA A 113 -6.96 -9.86 23.77
CA ALA A 113 -6.94 -9.01 24.96
C ALA A 113 -8.15 -9.28 25.86
N GLN A 114 -9.36 -9.36 25.29
CA GLN A 114 -10.57 -9.68 26.04
C GLN A 114 -10.51 -11.07 26.69
N LYS A 115 -10.03 -12.08 25.96
CA LYS A 115 -9.82 -13.43 26.51
C LYS A 115 -8.81 -13.43 27.66
N CYS A 116 -7.71 -12.68 27.53
CA CYS A 116 -6.71 -12.55 28.57
C CYS A 116 -7.28 -11.88 29.82
N THR A 117 -8.00 -10.76 29.65
CA THR A 117 -8.68 -10.05 30.74
C THR A 117 -9.71 -10.93 31.43
N ASN A 118 -10.56 -11.62 30.68
CA ASN A 118 -11.56 -12.54 31.24
C ASN A 118 -10.88 -13.66 32.03
N SER A 119 -9.84 -14.29 31.47
CA SER A 119 -9.08 -15.35 32.16
C SER A 119 -8.42 -14.85 33.45
N ALA A 120 -7.82 -13.66 33.44
CA ALA A 120 -7.21 -13.06 34.62
C ALA A 120 -8.24 -12.73 35.70
N THR A 121 -9.43 -12.26 35.30
CA THR A 121 -10.52 -11.92 36.22
C THR A 121 -11.14 -13.18 36.81
N THR A 122 -11.30 -14.25 36.02
CA THR A 122 -11.75 -15.56 36.53
C THR A 122 -10.78 -16.12 37.56
N ILE A 123 -9.46 -16.11 37.29
CA ILE A 123 -8.45 -16.58 38.25
C ILE A 123 -8.52 -15.74 39.54
N ALA A 124 -8.62 -14.42 39.44
CA ALA A 124 -8.70 -13.54 40.60
C ALA A 124 -9.96 -13.78 41.45
N ILE A 125 -11.12 -13.92 40.81
CA ILE A 125 -12.39 -14.19 41.50
C ILE A 125 -12.36 -15.56 42.19
N THR A 126 -11.86 -16.60 41.51
CA THR A 126 -11.75 -17.93 42.12
C THR A 126 -10.76 -17.94 43.29
N ALA A 127 -9.62 -17.26 43.18
CA ALA A 127 -8.65 -17.15 44.27
C ALA A 127 -9.22 -16.40 45.49
N ILE A 128 -9.92 -15.28 45.26
CA ILE A 128 -10.59 -14.53 46.33
C ILE A 128 -11.69 -15.40 46.98
N GLY A 129 -12.47 -16.13 46.20
CA GLY A 129 -13.49 -17.05 46.71
C GLY A 129 -12.91 -18.12 47.63
N VAL A 130 -11.79 -18.75 47.22
CA VAL A 130 -11.10 -19.75 48.04
C VAL A 130 -10.57 -19.15 49.34
N LEU A 131 -10.02 -17.93 49.31
CA LEU A 131 -9.54 -17.23 50.51
C LEU A 131 -10.68 -16.91 51.49
N ILE A 132 -11.84 -16.47 50.99
CA ILE A 132 -13.02 -16.20 51.82
C ILE A 132 -13.53 -17.49 52.47
N ILE A 133 -13.61 -18.59 51.72
CA ILE A 133 -14.02 -19.90 52.27
C ILE A 133 -13.04 -20.37 53.36
N MET A 134 -11.73 -20.27 53.11
CA MET A 134 -10.69 -20.57 54.11
C MET A 134 -10.83 -19.72 55.37
N PHE A 135 -11.12 -18.42 55.23
CA PHE A 135 -11.32 -17.52 56.37
C PHE A 135 -12.56 -17.89 57.20
N VAL A 136 -13.69 -18.16 56.53
CA VAL A 136 -14.92 -18.60 57.20
C VAL A 136 -14.71 -19.92 57.94
N LEU A 137 -14.03 -20.90 57.32
CA LEU A 137 -13.69 -22.18 57.97
C LEU A 137 -12.83 -21.99 59.22
N ASN A 138 -11.86 -21.07 59.19
CA ASN A 138 -11.05 -20.73 60.36
C ASN A 138 -11.88 -20.10 61.49
N ILE A 139 -12.79 -19.17 61.17
CA ILE A 139 -13.68 -18.55 62.18
C ILE A 139 -14.58 -19.60 62.83
N VAL A 140 -15.23 -20.44 62.02
CA VAL A 140 -16.11 -21.52 62.53
C VAL A 140 -15.30 -22.50 63.35
N GLY A 141 -14.10 -22.86 62.93
CA GLY A 141 -13.19 -23.73 63.69
C GLY A 141 -12.84 -23.14 65.06
N ILE A 142 -12.49 -21.85 65.12
CA ILE A 142 -12.22 -21.15 66.39
C ILE A 142 -13.46 -21.14 67.29
N PHE A 143 -14.65 -20.90 66.73
CA PHE A 143 -15.90 -20.90 67.48
C PHE A 143 -16.21 -22.28 68.06
N VAL A 144 -16.06 -23.35 67.26
CA VAL A 144 -16.24 -24.72 67.71
C VAL A 144 -15.24 -25.07 68.81
N ILE A 145 -13.95 -24.79 68.60
CA ILE A 145 -12.91 -25.05 69.62
C ILE A 145 -13.21 -24.29 70.92
N LYS A 146 -13.62 -23.02 70.83
CA LYS A 146 -13.99 -22.22 72.00
C LYS A 146 -15.21 -22.78 72.70
N SER A 147 -16.24 -23.22 71.95
CA SER A 147 -17.42 -23.87 72.52
C SER A 147 -17.05 -25.16 73.24
N THR A 148 -16.27 -26.02 72.58
CA THR A 148 -15.81 -27.30 73.16
C THR A 148 -14.93 -27.07 74.38
N TYR A 149 -14.03 -26.10 74.35
CA TYR A 149 -13.21 -25.73 75.51
C TYR A 149 -14.09 -25.24 76.67
N ASN A 150 -15.11 -24.43 76.38
CA ASN A 150 -16.02 -23.92 77.41
C ASN A 150 -16.88 -25.05 78.02
N ASP A 151 -17.34 -25.99 77.21
CA ASP A 151 -18.08 -27.17 77.67
C ASP A 151 -17.20 -28.09 78.52
N ILE A 152 -15.96 -28.34 78.08
CA ILE A 152 -14.98 -29.12 78.87
C ILE A 152 -14.70 -28.41 80.20
N ASN A 153 -14.46 -27.10 80.20
CA ASN A 153 -14.17 -26.35 81.41
C ASN A 153 -15.37 -26.32 82.38
N LYS A 154 -16.59 -26.19 81.85
CA LYS A 154 -17.84 -26.29 82.63
C LYS A 154 -17.99 -27.68 83.25
N ASN A 155 -17.73 -28.74 82.50
CA ASN A 155 -17.80 -30.11 82.99
C ASN A 155 -16.71 -30.38 84.06
N ILE A 156 -15.49 -29.88 83.87
CA ILE A 156 -14.42 -29.97 84.88
C ILE A 156 -14.81 -29.21 86.16
N ALA A 157 -15.40 -28.01 86.04
CA ALA A 157 -15.86 -27.24 87.19
C ALA A 157 -16.96 -27.98 87.98
N GLN A 158 -17.91 -28.62 87.29
CA GLN A 158 -18.95 -29.44 87.92
C GLN A 158 -18.36 -30.68 88.61
N ILE A 159 -17.42 -31.38 87.96
CA ILE A 159 -16.71 -32.52 88.57
C ILE A 159 -15.92 -32.08 89.81
N HIS A 160 -15.26 -30.92 89.76
CA HIS A 160 -14.52 -30.38 90.91
C HIS A 160 -15.42 -30.02 92.09
N GLN A 161 -16.60 -29.46 91.83
CA GLN A 161 -17.61 -29.19 92.88
C GLN A 161 -18.19 -30.48 93.47
N LEU A 162 -18.30 -31.55 92.68
CA LEU A 162 -18.71 -32.88 93.15
C LEU A 162 -17.63 -33.51 94.03
N LEU A 163 -16.35 -33.45 93.63
CA LEU A 163 -15.23 -33.98 94.42
C LEU A 163 -15.02 -33.23 95.75
N LYS A 164 -15.33 -31.93 95.82
CA LYS A 164 -15.29 -31.16 97.06
C LYS A 164 -16.43 -31.49 98.02
N GLY A 165 -17.46 -32.23 97.60
CA GLY A 165 -18.61 -32.58 98.42
C GLY A 165 -19.61 -31.42 98.65
N ASP A 166 -19.46 -30.31 97.92
CA ASP A 166 -20.23 -29.08 98.11
C ASP A 166 -21.53 -29.00 97.25
N SER A 167 -21.91 -30.08 96.57
CA SER A 167 -23.08 -30.12 95.68
C SER A 167 -23.89 -31.43 95.83
N ARG A 168 -25.22 -31.35 95.63
CA ARG A 168 -26.12 -32.52 95.66
C ARG A 168 -27.00 -32.57 94.40
N TYR A 169 -27.29 -33.79 93.95
CA TYR A 169 -28.23 -34.05 92.85
C TYR A 169 -29.67 -34.03 93.36
N TRP A 170 -30.54 -33.35 92.62
CA TRP A 170 -31.98 -33.35 92.85
C TRP A 170 -32.68 -33.72 91.54
N TYR A 171 -33.72 -34.54 91.62
CA TYR A 171 -34.54 -34.89 90.48
C TYR A 171 -35.72 -33.93 90.41
N ASP A 172 -35.78 -33.11 89.37
CA ASP A 172 -36.95 -32.31 89.05
C ASP A 172 -37.99 -33.22 88.40
N ALA A 173 -39.01 -33.59 89.17
CA ALA A 173 -40.06 -34.51 88.73
C ALA A 173 -40.97 -33.91 87.66
N GLU A 174 -41.07 -32.58 87.55
CA GLU A 174 -41.92 -31.93 86.55
C GLU A 174 -41.24 -31.96 85.17
N ASN A 175 -39.96 -31.62 85.12
CA ASN A 175 -39.19 -31.55 83.87
C ASN A 175 -38.40 -32.84 83.56
N HIS A 176 -38.51 -33.87 84.41
CA HIS A 176 -37.83 -35.17 84.28
C HIS A 176 -36.31 -35.05 84.08
N GLN A 177 -35.67 -34.08 84.73
CA GLN A 177 -34.23 -33.81 84.60
C GLN A 177 -33.53 -33.81 85.97
N ILE A 178 -32.31 -34.33 86.01
CA ILE A 178 -31.47 -34.28 87.21
C ILE A 178 -30.73 -32.94 87.21
N LEU A 179 -30.99 -32.12 88.23
CA LEU A 179 -30.36 -30.82 88.42
C LEU A 179 -29.27 -30.91 89.49
N LEU A 180 -28.14 -30.23 89.26
CA LEU A 180 -27.06 -30.07 90.22
C LEU A 180 -27.21 -28.73 90.93
N ARG A 181 -27.30 -28.72 92.26
CA ARG A 181 -27.46 -27.47 93.05
C ARG A 181 -26.41 -27.38 94.16
N ASP A 182 -25.92 -26.17 94.41
CA ASP A 182 -24.98 -25.86 95.48
C ASP A 182 -25.66 -26.04 96.85
N ILE A 183 -24.94 -26.64 97.82
CA ILE A 183 -25.44 -26.85 99.18
C ILE A 183 -25.73 -25.52 99.90
N LYS A 184 -25.06 -24.42 99.52
CA LYS A 184 -25.29 -23.09 100.12
C LYS A 184 -26.60 -22.44 99.67
N GLU A 185 -27.08 -22.71 98.46
CA GLU A 185 -28.38 -22.21 98.00
C GLU A 185 -29.57 -23.01 98.55
N THR A 186 -29.35 -24.29 98.89
CA THR A 186 -30.40 -25.13 99.49
C THR A 186 -30.72 -24.79 100.94
N GLN A 187 -29.88 -23.99 101.62
CA GLN A 187 -30.14 -23.56 103.01
C GLN A 187 -30.92 -22.25 103.15
N ASN A 188 -31.13 -21.47 102.07
CA ASN A 188 -31.82 -20.16 102.13
C ASN A 188 -33.17 -20.12 101.40
N GLY A 189 -33.73 -21.27 100.99
CA GLY A 189 -35.08 -21.37 100.45
C GLY A 189 -36.12 -21.53 101.57
N LYS A 190 -36.58 -20.41 102.13
CA LYS A 190 -37.94 -20.26 102.66
C LYS A 190 -38.77 -19.51 101.64
#